data_AF-A0A0K8RBB4-F1
#
_entry.id   AF-A0A0K8RBB4-F1
#
_cell.length_a   1.000
_cell.length_b   1.000
_cell.length_c   1.000
_cell.angle_alpha   90.00
_cell.angle_beta   90.00
_cell.angle_gamma   90.00
#
_symmetry.space_group_name_H-M   'P 1'
#
loop_
_entity.id
_entity.type
_entity.pdbx_description
1 polymer ?
#
loop_
_entity_poly.entity_id
_entity_poly.type
_entity_poly.pdbx_seq_one_letter_code
_entity_poly.pdbx_strand_id
1 'polypeptide(L)'
;MRVVFCENCEGCYTYALKKEHREQCEKKKLACEYCKSELKGDDEKNAHLQICEDVLIECAFKGFGCDKKAPRKQMQEHEKDPHNTLLHQVILGLEERIENLERPLTALVKKLGNSDLVRTSQ
;
A
#
# COMPACT_ATOMS: atom_id res chain seq x y z
N MET A 1 -20.18 -26.65 -34.62
CA MET A 1 -19.91 -25.54 -33.67
C MET A 1 -20.95 -25.61 -32.58
N ARG A 2 -20.57 -25.86 -31.31
CA ARG A 2 -21.52 -25.93 -30.19
C ARG A 2 -21.67 -24.53 -29.59
N VAL A 3 -22.89 -24.01 -29.54
CA VAL A 3 -23.22 -22.74 -28.86
C VAL A 3 -23.69 -23.04 -27.44
N VAL A 4 -23.38 -22.16 -26.51
CA VAL A 4 -23.85 -22.19 -25.13
C VAL A 4 -24.35 -20.80 -24.70
N PHE A 5 -25.19 -20.76 -23.67
CA PHE A 5 -25.80 -19.54 -23.15
C PHE A 5 -25.23 -19.18 -21.77
N CYS A 6 -25.14 -17.89 -21.47
CA CYS A 6 -24.80 -17.40 -20.14
C CYS A 6 -26.06 -17.27 -19.27
N GLU A 7 -26.02 -17.85 -18.07
CA GLU A 7 -27.08 -17.69 -17.06
C GLU A 7 -27.14 -16.26 -16.49
N ASN A 8 -26.03 -15.50 -16.57
CA ASN A 8 -25.93 -14.17 -15.97
C ASN A 8 -26.26 -13.04 -16.94
N CYS A 9 -25.91 -13.18 -18.23
CA CYS A 9 -26.09 -12.09 -19.19
C CYS A 9 -27.03 -12.37 -20.35
N GLU A 10 -27.60 -13.59 -20.42
CA GLU A 10 -28.46 -14.08 -21.50
C GLU A 10 -27.78 -14.10 -22.88
N GLY A 11 -26.47 -13.82 -22.96
CA GLY A 11 -25.68 -13.88 -24.17
C GLY A 11 -25.38 -15.32 -24.60
N CYS A 12 -25.17 -15.52 -25.90
CA CYS A 12 -24.75 -16.80 -26.46
C CYS A 12 -23.36 -16.70 -27.11
N TYR A 13 -22.56 -17.76 -26.99
CA TYR A 13 -21.19 -17.82 -27.49
C TYR A 13 -20.80 -19.26 -27.80
N THR A 14 -19.71 -19.45 -28.54
CA THR A 14 -19.21 -20.79 -28.86
C THR A 14 -18.66 -21.45 -27.61
N TYR A 15 -18.77 -22.77 -27.50
CA TYR A 15 -18.25 -23.52 -26.35
C TYR A 15 -16.78 -23.24 -26.04
N ALA A 16 -15.97 -22.94 -27.08
CA ALA A 16 -14.56 -22.56 -26.93
C ALA A 16 -14.37 -21.27 -26.11
N LEU A 17 -15.28 -20.30 -26.23
CA LEU A 17 -15.25 -19.01 -25.53
C LEU A 17 -15.89 -19.07 -24.13
N LYS A 18 -16.33 -20.25 -23.67
CA LYS A 18 -17.05 -20.36 -22.39
C LYS A 18 -16.25 -19.90 -21.18
N LYS A 19 -14.97 -20.25 -21.14
CA LYS A 19 -14.10 -19.86 -20.03
C LYS A 19 -13.88 -18.35 -20.01
N GLU A 20 -13.49 -17.80 -21.16
CA GLU A 20 -13.25 -16.36 -21.35
C GLU A 20 -14.51 -15.54 -21.02
N HIS A 21 -15.66 -15.92 -21.56
CA HIS A 21 -16.91 -15.24 -21.26
C HIS A 21 -17.25 -15.27 -19.78
N ARG A 22 -17.07 -16.41 -19.08
CA ARG A 22 -17.39 -16.51 -17.65
C ARG A 22 -16.49 -15.62 -16.78
N GLU A 23 -15.26 -15.40 -17.22
CA GLU A 23 -14.30 -14.49 -16.57
C GLU A 23 -14.65 -13.02 -16.86
N GLN A 24 -15.13 -12.70 -18.05
CA GLN A 24 -15.42 -11.32 -18.48
C GLN A 24 -16.91 -10.93 -18.44
N CYS A 25 -17.79 -11.77 -17.88
CA CYS A 25 -19.22 -11.53 -17.90
C CYS A 25 -19.60 -10.35 -16.99
N GLU A 26 -19.83 -9.18 -17.58
CA GLU A 26 -20.19 -7.95 -16.85
C GLU A 26 -21.47 -8.08 -16.02
N LYS A 27 -22.43 -8.92 -16.44
CA LYS A 27 -23.68 -9.15 -15.69
C LYS A 27 -23.56 -10.21 -14.60
N LYS A 28 -22.38 -10.82 -14.41
CA LYS A 28 -22.14 -11.72 -13.29
C LYS A 28 -22.25 -10.91 -12.00
N LYS A 29 -23.28 -11.23 -11.21
CA LYS A 29 -23.40 -10.68 -9.85
C LYS A 29 -22.29 -11.26 -8.98
N LEU A 30 -21.48 -10.39 -8.41
CA LEU A 30 -20.50 -10.71 -7.39
C LEU A 30 -20.96 -10.09 -6.08
N ALA A 31 -20.74 -10.76 -4.95
CA ALA A 31 -20.93 -10.14 -3.64
C ALA A 31 -19.59 -9.63 -3.13
N CYS A 32 -19.58 -8.44 -2.53
CA CYS A 32 -18.45 -8.02 -1.71
C CYS A 32 -18.29 -9.00 -0.53
N GLU A 33 -17.09 -9.51 -0.32
CA GLU A 33 -16.80 -10.45 0.76
C GLU A 33 -16.95 -9.80 2.15
N TYR A 34 -16.81 -8.47 2.22
CA TYR A 34 -16.81 -7.69 3.45
C TYR A 34 -18.21 -7.13 3.77
N CYS A 35 -18.74 -6.24 2.94
CA CYS A 35 -20.04 -5.58 3.19
C CYS A 35 -21.26 -6.31 2.60
N LYS A 36 -21.05 -7.42 1.88
CA LYS A 36 -22.10 -8.24 1.24
C LYS A 36 -22.93 -7.55 0.16
N SER A 37 -22.57 -6.35 -0.28
CA SER A 37 -23.22 -5.65 -1.39
C SER A 37 -23.09 -6.44 -2.70
N GLU A 38 -24.16 -6.47 -3.50
CA GLU A 38 -24.13 -7.00 -4.86
C GLU A 38 -23.43 -6.02 -5.82
N LEU A 39 -22.54 -6.52 -6.65
CA LEU A 39 -21.66 -5.78 -7.57
C LEU A 39 -21.70 -6.44 -8.96
N LYS A 40 -21.53 -5.65 -10.02
CA LYS A 40 -21.59 -6.12 -11.41
C LYS A 40 -20.18 -6.35 -11.94
N GLY A 41 -19.81 -7.61 -12.09
CA GLY A 41 -18.52 -8.00 -12.63
C GLY A 41 -17.33 -7.59 -11.75
N ASP A 42 -16.13 -7.90 -12.24
CA ASP A 42 -14.90 -7.72 -11.49
C ASP A 42 -14.45 -6.25 -11.41
N ASP A 43 -14.74 -5.42 -12.41
CA ASP A 43 -14.36 -4.01 -12.42
C ASP A 43 -15.07 -3.21 -11.32
N GLU A 44 -16.39 -3.37 -11.18
CA GLU A 44 -17.14 -2.76 -10.07
C GLU A 44 -16.68 -3.30 -8.72
N LYS A 45 -16.35 -4.60 -8.65
CA LYS A 45 -15.79 -5.19 -7.43
C LYS A 45 -14.45 -4.57 -7.05
N ASN A 46 -13.54 -4.42 -7.99
CA ASN A 46 -12.22 -3.83 -7.75
C ASN A 46 -12.34 -2.36 -7.33
N ALA A 47 -13.18 -1.57 -8.01
CA ALA A 47 -13.45 -0.18 -7.64
C ALA A 47 -14.08 -0.08 -6.24
N HIS A 48 -15.05 -0.94 -5.94
CA HIS A 48 -15.69 -1.01 -4.63
C HIS A 48 -14.69 -1.34 -3.52
N LEU A 49 -13.78 -2.30 -3.69
CA LEU A 49 -12.79 -2.66 -2.67
C LEU A 49 -11.87 -1.50 -2.27
N GLN A 50 -11.66 -0.52 -3.15
CA GLN A 50 -10.87 0.68 -2.84
C GLN A 50 -11.58 1.62 -1.85
N ILE A 51 -12.91 1.60 -1.82
CA ILE A 51 -13.74 2.51 -1.01
C ILE A 51 -14.61 1.80 0.04
N CYS A 52 -14.61 0.47 0.04
CA CYS A 52 -15.42 -0.32 0.97
C CYS A 52 -15.01 -0.02 2.42
N GLU A 53 -15.99 0.33 3.25
CA GLU A 53 -15.77 0.68 4.66
C GLU A 53 -15.50 -0.53 5.57
N ASP A 54 -15.95 -1.70 5.14
CA ASP A 54 -15.78 -2.97 5.87
C ASP A 54 -14.52 -3.74 5.46
N VAL A 55 -13.81 -3.29 4.42
CA VAL A 55 -12.57 -3.92 3.99
C VAL A 55 -11.50 -3.75 5.07
N LEU A 56 -10.79 -4.84 5.37
CA LEU A 56 -9.67 -4.80 6.30
C LEU A 56 -8.49 -4.11 5.62
N ILE A 57 -8.10 -2.96 6.14
CA ILE A 57 -6.91 -2.22 5.70
C ILE A 57 -5.81 -2.31 6.75
N GLU A 58 -4.56 -2.22 6.28
CA GLU A 58 -3.40 -2.09 7.15
C GLU A 58 -3.22 -0.63 7.56
N CYS A 59 -2.72 -0.39 8.77
CA CYS A 59 -2.38 0.95 9.21
C CYS A 59 -1.30 1.57 8.31
N ALA A 60 -1.45 2.87 7.98
CA ALA A 60 -0.44 3.63 7.24
C ALA A 60 0.95 3.62 7.93
N PHE A 61 0.99 3.42 9.25
CA PHE A 61 2.22 3.33 10.05
C PHE A 61 2.82 1.92 10.14
N LYS A 62 2.37 0.96 9.33
CA LYS A 62 2.95 -0.39 9.31
C LYS A 62 4.46 -0.37 9.02
N GLY A 63 4.92 0.52 8.14
CA GLY A 63 6.35 0.71 7.86
C GLY A 63 7.17 1.20 9.06
N PHE A 64 6.51 1.74 10.09
CA PHE A 64 7.12 2.22 11.33
C PHE A 64 6.84 1.31 12.54
N GLY A 65 6.22 0.14 12.33
CA GLY A 65 6.01 -0.87 13.37
C GLY A 65 4.56 -1.02 13.88
N CYS A 66 3.57 -0.42 13.22
CA CYS A 66 2.16 -0.63 13.59
C CYS A 66 1.53 -1.81 12.83
N ASP A 67 1.32 -2.95 13.49
CA ASP A 67 0.73 -4.14 12.87
C ASP A 67 -0.81 -4.18 12.84
N LYS A 68 -1.47 -3.05 13.15
CA LYS A 68 -2.93 -2.99 13.21
C LYS A 68 -3.54 -3.23 11.82
N LYS A 69 -4.49 -4.17 11.77
CA LYS A 69 -5.43 -4.37 10.67
C LYS A 69 -6.85 -4.22 11.19
N ALA A 70 -7.66 -3.43 10.51
CA ALA A 70 -9.04 -3.16 10.92
C ALA A 70 -9.90 -2.76 9.71
N PRO A 71 -11.23 -2.85 9.81
CA PRO A 71 -12.14 -2.25 8.84
C PRO A 71 -11.80 -0.78 8.62
N ARG A 72 -11.86 -0.29 7.39
CA ARG A 72 -11.57 1.11 7.02
C ARG A 72 -12.31 2.11 7.93
N LYS A 73 -13.59 1.88 8.21
CA LYS A 73 -14.39 2.74 9.11
C LYS A 73 -13.83 2.83 10.54
N GLN A 74 -13.18 1.78 11.02
CA GLN A 74 -12.55 1.74 12.35
C GLN A 74 -11.12 2.28 12.33
N MET A 75 -10.48 2.37 11.17
CA MET A 75 -9.11 2.88 11.06
C MET A 75 -9.03 4.38 11.36
N GLN A 76 -10.09 5.15 11.05
CA GLN A 76 -10.17 6.58 11.39
C GLN A 76 -10.12 6.84 12.91
N GLU A 77 -10.63 5.91 13.71
CA GLU A 77 -10.51 5.99 15.18
C GLU A 77 -9.10 5.59 15.62
N HIS A 78 -8.53 4.55 15.01
CA HIS A 78 -7.17 4.10 15.29
C HIS A 78 -6.11 5.16 14.98
N GLU A 79 -6.26 5.96 13.93
CA GLU A 79 -5.27 7.00 13.56
C GLU A 79 -5.19 8.17 14.54
N LYS A 80 -6.15 8.32 15.46
CA LYS A 80 -6.19 9.50 16.33
C LYS A 80 -5.10 9.53 17.41
N ASP A 81 -4.53 8.40 17.87
CA ASP A 81 -3.66 8.48 19.05
C ASP A 81 -2.68 7.33 19.44
N PRO A 82 -2.23 6.37 18.59
CA PRO A 82 -1.26 5.35 19.04
C PRO A 82 0.15 5.45 18.43
N HIS A 83 0.42 6.33 17.45
CA HIS A 83 1.68 6.27 16.69
C HIS A 83 2.81 7.17 17.19
N ASN A 84 2.54 8.08 18.13
CA ASN A 84 3.54 9.03 18.63
C ASN A 84 4.76 8.33 19.24
N THR A 85 4.55 7.23 19.96
CA THR A 85 5.65 6.43 20.53
C THR A 85 6.52 5.79 19.45
N LEU A 86 5.91 5.25 18.39
CA LEU A 86 6.64 4.65 17.26
C LEU A 86 7.43 5.72 16.51
N LEU A 87 6.80 6.87 16.25
CA LEU A 87 7.46 8.01 15.62
C LEU A 87 8.64 8.53 16.45
N HIS A 88 8.48 8.62 17.76
CA HIS A 88 9.56 9.03 18.65
C HIS A 88 10.77 8.08 18.56
N GLN A 89 10.53 6.76 18.54
CA GLN A 89 11.61 5.78 18.36
C GLN A 89 12.33 5.94 17.01
N VAL A 90 11.58 6.19 15.93
CA VAL A 90 12.16 6.45 14.61
C VAL A 90 13.01 7.72 14.63
N ILE A 91 12.54 8.79 15.29
CA ILE A 91 13.27 10.06 15.41
C ILE A 91 14.59 9.86 16.15
N LEU A 92 14.57 9.20 17.32
CA LEU A 92 15.80 8.92 18.08
C LEU A 92 16.83 8.12 17.25
N GLY A 93 16.37 7.11 16.51
CA GLY A 93 17.26 6.35 15.63
C GLY A 93 17.83 7.16 14.46
N LEU A 94 17.09 8.17 13.97
CA LEU A 94 17.59 9.10 12.95
C LEU A 94 18.60 10.09 13.55
N GLU A 95 18.36 10.62 14.74
CA GLU A 95 19.29 11.52 15.44
C GLU A 95 20.65 10.83 15.68
N GLU A 96 20.63 9.59 16.17
CA GLU A 96 21.85 8.79 16.35
C GLU A 96 22.60 8.58 15.03
N ARG A 97 21.89 8.27 13.94
CA ARG A 97 22.51 8.09 12.61
C ARG A 97 23.11 9.38 12.08
N ILE A 98 22.43 10.51 12.27
CA ILE A 98 22.93 11.84 11.87
C ILE A 98 24.21 12.14 12.63
N GLU A 99 24.23 12.00 13.96
CA GLU A 99 25.41 12.26 14.78
C GLU A 99 26.61 11.37 14.35
N ASN A 100 26.35 10.08 14.10
CA ASN A 100 27.36 9.13 13.64
C ASN A 100 27.92 9.47 12.25
N LEU A 101 27.19 10.20 11.41
CA LEU A 101 27.64 10.66 10.09
C LEU A 101 28.32 12.03 10.16
N GLU A 102 27.82 12.96 10.98
CA GLU A 102 28.33 14.33 11.09
C GLU A 102 29.74 14.37 11.71
N ARG A 103 30.01 13.52 12.72
CA ARG A 103 31.34 13.42 13.36
C ARG A 103 32.46 13.10 12.37
N PRO A 104 32.42 11.98 11.60
CA PRO A 104 33.47 11.65 10.65
C PRO A 104 33.54 12.64 9.48
N LEU A 105 32.40 13.14 9.01
CA LEU A 105 32.36 14.10 7.91
C LEU A 105 33.04 15.42 8.32
N THR A 106 32.77 15.92 9.52
CA THR A 106 33.44 17.10 10.09
C THR A 106 34.95 16.87 10.24
N ALA A 107 35.37 15.69 10.68
CA ALA A 107 36.79 15.34 10.79
C ALA A 107 37.48 15.31 9.41
N LEU A 108 36.82 14.79 8.38
CA LEU A 108 37.32 14.77 7.01
C LEU A 108 37.46 16.17 6.43
N VAL A 109 36.43 17.01 6.59
CA VAL A 109 36.45 18.42 6.13
C VAL A 109 37.63 19.18 6.77
N LYS A 110 37.87 19.02 8.08
CA LYS A 110 39.02 19.62 8.77
C LYS A 110 40.36 19.13 8.19
N LYS A 111 40.50 17.83 7.92
CA LYS A 111 41.74 17.27 7.33
C LYS A 111 42.03 17.83 5.94
N LEU A 112 41.01 17.95 5.09
CA LEU A 112 41.15 18.50 3.75
C LEU A 112 41.53 19.99 3.79
N GLY A 113 40.83 20.80 4.59
CA GLY A 113 41.16 22.23 4.73
C GLY A 113 42.56 22.48 5.29
N ASN A 114 43.04 21.66 6.22
CA ASN A 114 44.42 21.73 6.72
C ASN A 114 45.45 21.32 5.65
N SER A 115 45.09 20.41 4.74
CA SER A 115 45.98 19.95 3.66
C SER A 115 46.19 21.04 2.60
N ASP A 116 45.17 21.87 2.34
CA ASP A 116 45.26 22.99 1.40
C ASP A 116 46.15 24.13 1.92
N LEU A 117 46.14 24.42 3.24
CA LEU A 117 47.01 25.42 3.88
C LEU A 117 48.50 25.03 3.86
N VAL A 118 48.81 23.74 3.96
CA VAL A 118 50.19 23.24 3.90
C VAL A 118 50.76 23.34 2.48
N ARG A 119 49.91 23.19 1.45
CA ARG A 119 50.35 23.22 0.05
C ARG A 119 50.60 24.63 -0.49
N THR A 120 49.98 25.67 0.06
CA THR A 120 50.20 27.07 -0.36
C THR A 120 51.40 27.75 0.28
N SER A 121 52.15 27.05 1.13
CA SER A 121 53.28 27.61 1.91
C SER A 121 54.66 27.18 1.37
N GLN A 122 54.75 26.65 0.15
CA GLN A 122 56.00 26.28 -0.54
C GLN A 122 56.16 27.01 -1.87
#